data_AF-A0A1W9HL04-F1
#
_entry.id   AF-A0A1W9HL04-F1
#
_cell.length_a   1.000
_cell.length_b   1.000
_cell.length_c   1.000
_cell.angle_alpha   90.00
_cell.angle_beta   90.00
_cell.angle_gamma   90.00
#
_symmetry.space_group_name_H-M   'P 1'
#
loop_
_entity.id
_entity.type
_entity.pdbx_description
1 polymer ?
#
loop_
_entity_poly.entity_id
_entity_poly.type
_entity_poly.pdbx_seq_one_letter_code
_entity_poly.pdbx_strand_id
1 'polypeptide(L)'
;MLYSEIRLKRGSEMGLHQKFNSAKNNIKRFNAESIILHSMRINRNLSNLPPDKFEGYMPWEIMLLIKWTLVFGNWENKKNPNQSQYNSMINKIKEVFPENKFLLKKSSAGIRKFMRQTAFQQFGLQRKLTKANVGRNFELFGSAQSGYNFGSKFKELAGLEIPEFIELCLLLWVYYSTEQKNLHLNKTWFNLPGGVFGQSAIDSFLELLSLDLDGAKQLAIKQFEEQSLESEIFEESPFRRKPLFRHGKNYYTYSPSLLTGSLDTFIYDFLKENDPEKFGDAFGPTFERYLNKILTYYKVKFYPETEIKKKVAPSNPVDFLISSPNTTILIEGKAIELSKISKVNPENGILVNALKDSAIKGVYQANKTAKALLNKTELDGNPIGKEFFALIVSYKELYLGTGGDVWNEFIKEGLEKKFNFDCQNDLVIDPDKIFFVSVEDFEILFRATNGNVETMISILRKAEAENKTPGEGKFIFGMHLAPYKDGMEELPPFLDTHTERIFQKLIDSYLKPKKQLSLGPNSNS
;
A
#
# COMPACT_ATOMS: atom_id res chain seq x y z
N MET A 1 11.81 -38.88 -7.85
CA MET A 1 13.03 -39.09 -8.65
C MET A 1 12.69 -38.76 -10.10
N LEU A 2 12.67 -37.46 -10.45
CA LEU A 2 12.88 -36.88 -11.79
C LEU A 2 12.66 -35.35 -11.67
N TYR A 3 13.59 -34.66 -10.99
CA TYR A 3 13.74 -33.21 -11.08
C TYR A 3 15.24 -32.93 -11.00
N SER A 4 15.93 -33.34 -12.05
CA SER A 4 17.32 -33.03 -12.31
C SER A 4 17.40 -32.32 -13.65
N GLU A 5 18.08 -31.18 -13.64
CA GLU A 5 18.73 -30.55 -14.78
C GLU A 5 17.87 -29.77 -15.77
N ILE A 6 17.54 -28.50 -15.43
CA ILE A 6 17.54 -27.41 -16.42
C ILE A 6 18.17 -26.14 -15.82
N ARG A 7 19.31 -25.75 -16.41
CA ARG A 7 20.01 -24.45 -16.41
C ARG A 7 20.73 -23.99 -15.13
N LEU A 8 21.95 -24.50 -14.97
CA LEU A 8 23.01 -23.82 -14.24
C LEU A 8 23.62 -22.68 -15.09
N LYS A 9 23.43 -21.43 -14.67
CA LYS A 9 24.37 -20.33 -14.97
C LYS A 9 24.97 -19.78 -13.66
N ARG A 10 26.25 -20.14 -13.46
CA ARG A 10 27.35 -19.36 -12.84
C ARG A 10 27.21 -18.96 -11.36
N GLY A 11 27.65 -19.84 -10.45
CA GLY A 11 28.28 -19.50 -9.15
C GLY A 11 27.39 -18.91 -8.06
N SER A 12 26.70 -17.78 -8.32
CA SER A 12 25.85 -17.09 -7.36
C SER A 12 24.58 -17.89 -7.02
N GLU A 13 23.98 -18.57 -8.01
CA GLU A 13 22.82 -19.44 -7.81
C GLU A 13 23.15 -20.67 -6.94
N MET A 14 24.36 -21.21 -7.05
CA MET A 14 24.81 -22.33 -6.19
C MET A 14 24.97 -21.90 -4.73
N GLY A 15 25.53 -20.71 -4.48
CA GLY A 15 25.66 -20.15 -3.13
C GLY A 15 24.30 -19.88 -2.48
N LEU A 16 23.35 -19.32 -3.24
CA LEU A 16 21.98 -19.07 -2.77
C LEU A 16 21.27 -20.37 -2.37
N HIS A 17 21.36 -21.41 -3.21
CA HIS A 17 20.75 -22.71 -2.92
C HIS A 17 21.37 -23.39 -1.69
N GLN A 18 22.69 -23.29 -1.50
CA GLN A 18 23.35 -23.82 -0.30
C GLN A 18 22.87 -23.14 0.98
N LYS A 19 22.80 -21.80 0.97
CA LYS A 19 22.28 -21.00 2.09
C LYS A 19 20.82 -21.32 2.40
N PHE A 20 19.98 -21.40 1.37
CA PHE A 20 18.59 -21.82 1.50
C PHE A 20 18.45 -23.23 2.10
N ASN A 21 19.20 -24.21 1.59
CA ASN A 21 19.18 -25.57 2.12
C ASN A 21 19.63 -25.63 3.59
N SER A 22 20.60 -24.81 3.98
CA SER A 22 21.02 -24.65 5.38
C SER A 22 19.87 -24.14 6.26
N ALA A 23 19.18 -23.07 5.83
CA ALA A 23 18.02 -22.54 6.54
C ALA A 23 16.88 -23.56 6.65
N LYS A 24 16.51 -24.20 5.54
CA LYS A 24 15.50 -25.27 5.46
C LYS A 24 15.81 -26.43 6.41
N ASN A 25 17.05 -26.90 6.41
CA ASN A 25 17.46 -28.00 7.29
C ASN A 25 17.45 -27.59 8.77
N ASN A 26 17.70 -26.33 9.08
CA ASN A 26 17.61 -25.81 10.45
C ASN A 26 16.15 -25.81 10.94
N ILE A 27 15.22 -25.29 10.12
CA ILE A 27 13.77 -25.27 10.40
C ILE A 27 13.24 -26.68 10.73
N LYS A 28 13.62 -27.70 9.95
CA LYS A 28 13.16 -29.09 10.11
C LYS A 28 13.54 -29.75 11.45
N ARG A 29 14.51 -29.20 12.19
CA ARG A 29 15.01 -29.77 13.46
C ARG A 29 14.05 -29.58 14.62
N PHE A 30 13.04 -28.73 14.48
CA PHE A 30 12.14 -28.35 15.56
C PHE A 30 10.67 -28.50 15.14
N ASN A 31 9.80 -28.43 16.13
CA ASN A 31 8.35 -28.42 15.96
C ASN A 31 7.92 -27.17 15.19
N ALA A 32 7.30 -27.35 14.02
CA ALA A 32 6.89 -26.26 13.13
C ALA A 32 5.90 -25.27 13.78
N GLU A 33 4.95 -25.77 14.55
CA GLU A 33 3.94 -24.95 15.24
C GLU A 33 4.60 -24.00 16.26
N SER A 34 5.54 -24.52 17.06
CA SER A 34 6.28 -23.74 18.04
C SER A 34 7.09 -22.60 17.41
N ILE A 35 7.69 -22.83 16.24
CA ILE A 35 8.40 -21.80 15.48
C ILE A 35 7.42 -20.69 15.07
N ILE A 36 6.29 -21.06 14.47
CA ILE A 36 5.30 -20.08 13.96
C ILE A 36 4.74 -19.22 15.10
N LEU A 37 4.32 -19.85 16.20
CA LEU A 37 3.76 -19.12 17.34
C LEU A 37 4.81 -18.21 18.01
N HIS A 38 6.08 -18.65 18.10
CA HIS A 38 7.17 -17.81 18.61
C HIS A 38 7.47 -16.64 17.68
N SER A 39 7.46 -16.86 16.37
CA SER A 39 7.60 -15.81 15.34
C SER A 39 6.51 -14.74 15.46
N MET A 40 5.25 -15.14 15.59
CA MET A 40 4.12 -14.22 15.77
C MET A 40 4.26 -13.39 17.05
N ARG A 41 4.71 -14.01 18.15
CA ARG A 41 5.00 -13.31 19.41
C ARG A 41 6.09 -12.25 19.25
N ILE A 42 7.19 -12.57 18.56
CA ILE A 42 8.26 -11.61 18.32
C ILE A 42 7.77 -10.46 17.45
N ASN A 43 7.09 -10.72 16.33
CA ASN A 43 6.52 -9.67 15.47
C ASN A 43 5.59 -8.73 16.24
N ARG A 44 4.77 -9.27 17.15
CA ARG A 44 3.92 -8.45 18.00
C ARG A 44 4.73 -7.55 18.92
N ASN A 45 5.78 -8.07 19.56
CA ASN A 45 6.65 -7.26 20.41
C ASN A 45 7.33 -6.14 19.61
N LEU A 46 7.82 -6.43 18.40
CA LEU A 46 8.47 -5.45 17.53
C LEU A 46 7.54 -4.31 17.13
N SER A 47 6.24 -4.58 16.93
CA SER A 47 5.28 -3.54 16.51
C SER A 47 5.08 -2.41 17.53
N ASN A 48 5.50 -2.62 18.78
CA ASN A 48 5.44 -1.62 19.84
C ASN A 48 6.79 -0.91 20.09
N LEU A 49 7.82 -1.25 19.30
CA LEU A 49 9.17 -0.73 19.46
C LEU A 49 9.56 0.14 18.26
N PRO A 50 10.39 1.18 18.47
CA PRO A 50 11.03 1.86 17.37
C PRO A 50 12.11 0.95 16.72
N PRO A 51 12.45 1.14 15.43
CA PRO A 51 13.36 0.26 14.69
C PRO A 51 14.74 0.05 15.31
N ASP A 52 15.28 1.04 16.03
CA ASP A 52 16.56 0.95 16.75
C ASP A 52 16.56 -0.09 17.88
N LYS A 53 15.38 -0.49 18.36
CA LYS A 53 15.19 -1.48 19.43
C LYS A 53 14.81 -2.87 18.92
N PHE A 54 14.99 -3.14 17.63
CA PHE A 54 14.62 -4.42 17.04
C PHE A 54 15.57 -5.58 17.40
N GLU A 55 16.73 -5.29 18.02
CA GLU A 55 17.69 -6.30 18.50
C GLU A 55 18.11 -7.32 17.41
N GLY A 56 18.16 -6.85 16.17
CA GLY A 56 18.50 -7.67 15.00
C GLY A 56 17.34 -8.50 14.43
N TYR A 57 16.10 -8.34 14.88
CA TYR A 57 14.95 -8.93 14.21
C TYR A 57 14.31 -7.99 13.22
N MET A 58 14.11 -8.44 11.99
CA MET A 58 13.33 -7.67 11.03
C MET A 58 11.98 -8.34 10.76
N PRO A 59 10.86 -7.59 10.74
CA PRO A 59 9.54 -8.17 10.51
C PRO A 59 9.46 -9.02 9.24
N TRP A 60 10.06 -8.58 8.13
CA TRP A 60 10.04 -9.32 6.86
C TRP A 60 10.83 -10.64 6.93
N GLU A 61 11.93 -10.71 7.68
CA GLU A 61 12.69 -11.95 7.89
C GLU A 61 11.89 -12.96 8.71
N ILE A 62 11.17 -12.48 9.73
CA ILE A 62 10.29 -13.32 10.55
C ILE A 62 9.13 -13.83 9.70
N MET A 63 8.54 -12.99 8.85
CA MET A 63 7.48 -13.40 7.93
C MET A 63 7.97 -14.45 6.92
N LEU A 64 9.20 -14.33 6.43
CA LEU A 64 9.83 -15.34 5.57
C LEU A 64 10.07 -16.66 6.33
N LEU A 65 10.53 -16.58 7.59
CA LEU A 65 10.67 -17.76 8.45
C LEU A 65 9.33 -18.47 8.66
N ILE A 66 8.24 -17.73 8.90
CA ILE A 66 6.88 -18.29 9.03
C ILE A 66 6.50 -19.02 7.73
N LYS A 67 6.66 -18.35 6.57
CA LYS A 67 6.35 -18.94 5.27
C LYS A 67 7.13 -20.23 5.04
N TRP A 68 8.45 -20.22 5.20
CA TRP A 68 9.26 -21.41 4.99
C TRP A 68 9.02 -22.51 6.03
N THR A 69 8.59 -22.16 7.24
CA THR A 69 8.15 -23.15 8.23
C THR A 69 6.84 -23.82 7.80
N LEU A 70 5.91 -23.07 7.19
CA LEU A 70 4.69 -23.64 6.62
C LEU A 70 4.97 -24.60 5.46
N VAL A 71 5.96 -24.30 4.61
CA VAL A 71 6.34 -25.13 3.46
C VAL A 71 7.20 -26.33 3.85
N PHE A 72 8.19 -26.15 4.74
CA PHE A 72 9.24 -27.15 5.00
C PHE A 72 9.30 -27.68 6.42
N GLY A 73 8.52 -27.13 7.34
CA GLY A 73 8.55 -27.46 8.76
C GLY A 73 8.21 -28.93 9.04
N ASN A 74 8.76 -29.44 10.14
CA ASN A 74 8.40 -30.77 10.64
C ASN A 74 7.30 -30.65 11.70
N TRP A 75 6.10 -31.08 11.33
CA TRP A 75 4.89 -30.97 12.17
C TRP A 75 4.77 -32.11 13.20
N GLU A 76 5.47 -33.22 12.99
CA GLU A 76 5.46 -34.38 13.90
C GLU A 76 6.54 -34.29 14.96
N ASN A 77 7.54 -33.44 14.75
CA ASN A 77 8.62 -33.22 15.69
C ASN A 77 8.08 -32.61 16.99
N LYS A 78 8.53 -33.14 18.14
CA LYS A 78 8.13 -32.69 19.47
C LYS A 78 9.12 -31.72 20.11
N LYS A 79 10.27 -31.49 19.48
CA LYS A 79 11.34 -30.63 20.03
C LYS A 79 11.04 -29.16 19.74
N ASN A 80 10.74 -28.40 20.79
CA ASN A 80 10.61 -26.94 20.69
C ASN A 80 11.99 -26.27 20.67
N PRO A 81 12.20 -25.19 19.89
CA PRO A 81 13.44 -24.44 19.90
C PRO A 81 13.50 -23.56 21.16
N ASN A 82 14.68 -23.45 21.77
CA ASN A 82 14.96 -22.38 22.72
C ASN A 82 15.32 -21.08 21.99
N GLN A 83 15.50 -19.97 22.73
CA GLN A 83 15.78 -18.66 22.12
C GLN A 83 17.05 -18.66 21.25
N SER A 84 18.14 -19.29 21.70
CA SER A 84 19.39 -19.36 20.92
C SER A 84 19.20 -20.14 19.61
N GLN A 85 18.44 -21.22 19.64
CA GLN A 85 18.10 -22.01 18.45
C GLN A 85 17.18 -21.24 17.49
N TYR A 86 16.22 -20.48 18.01
CA TYR A 86 15.41 -19.58 17.20
C TYR A 86 16.25 -18.48 16.53
N ASN A 87 17.17 -17.87 17.27
CA ASN A 87 18.10 -16.87 16.73
C ASN A 87 18.96 -17.47 15.62
N SER A 88 19.39 -18.72 15.77
CA SER A 88 20.11 -19.45 14.73
C SER A 88 19.27 -19.58 13.44
N MET A 89 17.98 -19.90 13.54
CA MET A 89 17.08 -19.96 12.38
C MET A 89 16.97 -18.60 11.68
N ILE A 90 16.71 -17.52 12.43
CA ILE A 90 16.65 -16.16 11.87
C ILE A 90 17.96 -15.75 11.21
N ASN A 91 19.11 -16.04 11.82
CA ASN A 91 20.40 -15.74 11.22
C ASN A 91 20.63 -16.53 9.92
N LYS A 92 20.16 -17.79 9.84
CA LYS A 92 20.17 -18.53 8.58
C LYS A 92 19.28 -17.94 7.50
N ILE A 93 18.12 -17.37 7.86
CA ILE A 93 17.28 -16.62 6.92
C ILE A 93 18.05 -15.40 6.39
N LYS A 94 18.68 -14.61 7.27
CA LYS A 94 19.49 -13.44 6.87
C LYS A 94 20.63 -13.81 5.93
N GLU A 95 21.32 -14.92 6.18
CA GLU A 95 22.39 -15.41 5.33
C GLU A 95 21.93 -15.69 3.89
N VAL A 96 20.64 -16.01 3.67
CA VAL A 96 20.10 -16.28 2.32
C VAL A 96 20.04 -15.03 1.46
N PHE A 97 19.87 -13.84 2.03
CA PHE A 97 19.81 -12.59 1.26
C PHE A 97 21.07 -12.44 0.39
N PRO A 98 20.97 -12.57 -0.95
CA PRO A 98 22.12 -12.49 -1.82
C PRO A 98 22.59 -11.05 -1.95
N GLU A 99 23.78 -10.85 -2.51
CA GLU A 99 24.13 -9.56 -3.06
C GLU A 99 23.09 -9.18 -4.13
N ASN A 100 22.35 -8.09 -3.91
CA ASN A 100 21.27 -7.71 -4.80
C ASN A 100 21.85 -7.31 -6.18
N LYS A 101 21.35 -7.95 -7.25
CA LYS A 101 21.85 -7.74 -8.62
C LYS A 101 21.78 -6.28 -9.10
N PHE A 102 20.87 -5.47 -8.55
CA PHE A 102 20.77 -4.05 -8.87
C PHE A 102 21.83 -3.21 -8.16
N LEU A 103 22.20 -3.56 -6.92
CA LEU A 103 23.32 -2.93 -6.21
C LEU A 103 24.67 -3.24 -6.87
N LEU A 104 24.82 -4.45 -7.43
CA LEU A 104 26.03 -4.83 -8.17
C LEU A 104 26.32 -3.94 -9.39
N LYS A 105 25.30 -3.29 -9.96
CA LYS A 105 25.46 -2.36 -11.09
C LYS A 105 26.13 -1.03 -10.69
N LYS A 106 26.24 -0.72 -9.39
CA LYS A 106 26.87 0.49 -8.83
C LYS A 106 26.44 1.79 -9.53
N SER A 107 25.17 1.89 -9.91
CA SER A 107 24.58 3.06 -10.55
C SER A 107 23.41 3.61 -9.73
N SER A 108 23.08 4.89 -9.92
CA SER A 108 21.92 5.53 -9.29
C SER A 108 20.61 4.78 -9.59
N ALA A 109 20.41 4.39 -10.86
CA ALA A 109 19.27 3.56 -11.27
C ALA A 109 19.28 2.17 -10.59
N GLY A 110 20.45 1.56 -10.41
CA GLY A 110 20.60 0.31 -9.65
C GLY A 110 20.17 0.46 -8.19
N ILE A 111 20.60 1.54 -7.53
CA ILE A 111 20.21 1.87 -6.15
C ILE A 111 18.70 2.11 -6.06
N ARG A 112 18.12 2.89 -6.98
CA ARG A 112 16.67 3.17 -6.99
C ARG A 112 15.84 1.90 -7.17
N LYS A 113 16.24 0.98 -8.04
CA LYS A 113 15.58 -0.31 -8.21
C LYS A 113 15.65 -1.19 -6.95
N PHE A 114 16.81 -1.24 -6.31
CA PHE A 114 16.96 -1.90 -5.02
C PHE A 114 16.02 -1.27 -3.97
N MET A 115 16.05 0.05 -3.82
CA MET A 115 15.18 0.77 -2.89
C MET A 115 13.70 0.54 -3.18
N ARG A 116 13.29 0.48 -4.45
CA ARG A 116 11.90 0.18 -4.86
C ARG A 116 11.48 -1.23 -4.43
N GLN A 117 12.34 -2.22 -4.69
CA GLN A 117 12.13 -3.60 -4.28
C GLN A 117 12.01 -3.73 -2.75
N THR A 118 12.92 -3.08 -2.01
CA THR A 118 12.90 -3.00 -0.55
C THR A 118 11.66 -2.28 -0.02
N ALA A 119 11.24 -1.18 -0.64
CA ALA A 119 10.09 -0.40 -0.22
C ALA A 119 8.79 -1.21 -0.33
N PHE A 120 8.58 -1.95 -1.42
CA PHE A 120 7.42 -2.84 -1.55
C PHE A 120 7.37 -3.90 -0.44
N GLN A 121 8.51 -4.49 -0.09
CA GLN A 121 8.55 -5.48 0.99
C GLN A 121 8.34 -4.88 2.38
N GLN A 122 9.01 -3.76 2.68
CA GLN A 122 9.23 -3.32 4.05
C GLN A 122 8.34 -2.16 4.48
N PHE A 123 8.06 -1.20 3.59
CA PHE A 123 7.41 0.05 4.01
C PHE A 123 5.95 -0.18 4.39
N GLY A 124 5.29 -1.16 3.75
CA GLY A 124 3.96 -1.61 4.15
C GLY A 124 3.86 -2.05 5.61
N LEU A 125 4.95 -2.58 6.18
CA LEU A 125 5.04 -3.02 7.59
C LEU A 125 5.38 -1.88 8.56
N GLN A 126 5.49 -0.65 8.07
CA GLN A 126 5.78 0.53 8.88
C GLN A 126 4.61 1.53 8.88
N ARG A 127 3.55 1.25 8.12
CA ARG A 127 2.36 2.10 8.04
C ARG A 127 1.51 1.97 9.29
N LYS A 128 0.83 3.06 9.62
CA LYS A 128 -0.19 3.14 10.68
C LYS A 128 -1.55 3.30 10.04
N LEU A 129 -2.60 2.74 10.67
CA LEU A 129 -3.96 3.03 10.27
C LEU A 129 -4.31 4.42 10.78
N THR A 130 -4.69 5.33 9.88
CA THR A 130 -5.12 6.69 10.24
C THR A 130 -6.62 6.85 10.01
N LYS A 131 -7.20 7.89 10.64
CA LYS A 131 -8.57 8.30 10.33
C LYS A 131 -8.77 8.58 8.83
N ALA A 132 -7.77 9.17 8.16
CA ALA A 132 -7.83 9.45 6.72
C ALA A 132 -7.94 8.17 5.89
N ASN A 133 -7.23 7.09 6.27
CA ASN A 133 -7.35 5.79 5.58
C ASN A 133 -8.78 5.23 5.66
N VAL A 134 -9.39 5.34 6.84
CA VAL A 134 -10.77 4.87 7.09
C VAL A 134 -11.76 5.71 6.29
N GLY A 135 -11.68 7.04 6.40
CA GLY A 135 -12.53 7.97 5.66
C GLY A 135 -12.45 7.76 4.15
N ARG A 136 -11.23 7.61 3.61
CA ARG A 136 -11.00 7.33 2.18
C ARG A 136 -11.68 6.05 1.72
N ASN A 137 -11.61 4.97 2.51
CA ASN A 137 -12.28 3.71 2.17
C ASN A 137 -13.82 3.90 2.10
N PHE A 138 -14.41 4.68 3.01
CA PHE A 138 -15.83 5.01 2.92
C PHE A 138 -16.17 5.83 1.68
N GLU A 139 -15.34 6.81 1.36
CA GLU A 139 -15.56 7.70 0.22
C GLU A 139 -15.47 6.98 -1.12
N LEU A 140 -14.49 6.08 -1.25
CA LEU A 140 -14.28 5.31 -2.48
C LEU A 140 -15.28 4.17 -2.65
N PHE A 141 -15.63 3.47 -1.59
CA PHE A 141 -16.42 2.22 -1.69
C PHE A 141 -17.81 2.28 -1.06
N GLY A 142 -18.08 3.24 -0.20
CA GLY A 142 -19.33 3.35 0.55
C GLY A 142 -20.48 4.02 -0.20
N SER A 143 -20.22 4.70 -1.32
CA SER A 143 -21.25 5.33 -2.15
C SER A 143 -21.62 4.48 -3.35
N ALA A 144 -22.92 4.26 -3.56
CA ALA A 144 -23.43 3.59 -4.75
C ALA A 144 -23.12 4.45 -5.98
N GLN A 145 -22.61 3.82 -7.03
CA GLN A 145 -22.28 4.50 -8.29
C GLN A 145 -23.12 3.96 -9.42
N SER A 146 -23.29 4.78 -10.47
CA SER A 146 -23.95 4.35 -11.69
C SER A 146 -23.23 3.13 -12.28
N GLY A 147 -23.95 2.02 -12.47
CA GLY A 147 -23.46 0.81 -13.15
C GLY A 147 -22.85 -0.25 -12.24
N TYR A 148 -22.05 0.13 -11.24
CA TYR A 148 -21.42 -0.80 -10.30
C TYR A 148 -21.56 -0.34 -8.85
N ASN A 149 -22.27 -1.12 -8.05
CA ASN A 149 -22.44 -0.85 -6.62
C ASN A 149 -21.42 -1.67 -5.82
N PHE A 150 -20.30 -1.02 -5.45
CA PHE A 150 -19.24 -1.63 -4.63
C PHE A 150 -19.79 -2.22 -3.32
N GLY A 151 -20.73 -1.53 -2.66
CA GLY A 151 -21.36 -1.99 -1.42
C GLY A 151 -22.16 -3.28 -1.62
N SER A 152 -23.05 -3.31 -2.61
CA SER A 152 -23.85 -4.51 -2.90
C SER A 152 -22.97 -5.69 -3.33
N LYS A 153 -21.96 -5.46 -4.17
CA LYS A 153 -21.06 -6.52 -4.62
C LYS A 153 -20.15 -7.03 -3.50
N PHE A 154 -19.67 -6.13 -2.64
CA PHE A 154 -18.95 -6.52 -1.44
C PHE A 154 -19.83 -7.38 -0.55
N LYS A 155 -21.07 -6.96 -0.26
CA LYS A 155 -22.01 -7.75 0.56
C LYS A 155 -22.27 -9.14 -0.03
N GLU A 156 -22.49 -9.22 -1.35
CA GLU A 156 -22.70 -10.49 -2.06
C GLU A 156 -21.52 -11.46 -1.86
N LEU A 157 -20.29 -10.97 -2.00
CA LEU A 157 -19.07 -11.78 -1.94
C LEU A 157 -18.57 -12.04 -0.51
N ALA A 158 -18.74 -11.06 0.37
CA ALA A 158 -18.14 -11.00 1.70
C ALA A 158 -19.12 -11.46 2.80
N GLY A 159 -20.43 -11.41 2.55
CA GLY A 159 -21.46 -11.78 3.53
C GLY A 159 -21.78 -10.69 4.57
N LEU A 160 -21.17 -9.50 4.46
CA LEU A 160 -21.41 -8.36 5.35
C LEU A 160 -21.26 -7.03 4.60
N GLU A 161 -21.86 -5.97 5.13
CA GLU A 161 -21.80 -4.64 4.52
C GLU A 161 -20.44 -3.97 4.75
N ILE A 162 -20.01 -3.09 3.83
CA ILE A 162 -18.75 -2.34 3.95
C ILE A 162 -18.64 -1.56 5.27
N PRO A 163 -19.67 -0.81 5.71
CA PRO A 163 -19.61 -0.13 7.00
C PRO A 163 -19.36 -1.08 8.19
N GLU A 164 -20.05 -2.23 8.22
CA GLU A 164 -19.85 -3.24 9.28
C GLU A 164 -18.43 -3.83 9.23
N PHE A 165 -17.94 -4.13 8.02
CA PHE A 165 -16.57 -4.59 7.82
C PHE A 165 -15.53 -3.60 8.35
N ILE A 166 -15.67 -2.30 8.02
CA ILE A 166 -14.72 -1.27 8.47
C ILE A 166 -14.80 -1.07 10.00
N GLU A 167 -15.98 -1.13 10.59
CA GLU A 167 -16.14 -1.08 12.05
C GLU A 167 -15.44 -2.26 12.74
N LEU A 168 -15.59 -3.47 12.22
CA LEU A 168 -14.91 -4.68 12.72
C LEU A 168 -13.39 -4.61 12.50
N CYS A 169 -12.91 -4.06 11.38
CA CYS A 169 -11.50 -3.77 11.13
C CYS A 169 -10.90 -2.86 12.20
N LEU A 170 -11.60 -1.77 12.54
CA LEU A 170 -11.16 -0.83 13.57
C LEU A 170 -11.10 -1.48 14.95
N LEU A 171 -12.09 -2.27 15.31
CA LEU A 171 -12.09 -3.04 16.55
C LEU A 171 -10.91 -4.04 16.59
N LEU A 172 -10.72 -4.81 15.53
CA LEU A 172 -9.60 -5.76 15.41
C LEU A 172 -8.24 -5.07 15.53
N TRP A 173 -8.09 -3.91 14.89
CA TRP A 173 -6.89 -3.08 14.99
C TRP A 173 -6.66 -2.59 16.41
N VAL A 174 -7.70 -2.02 17.06
CA VAL A 174 -7.63 -1.58 18.47
C VAL A 174 -7.21 -2.73 19.38
N TYR A 175 -7.76 -3.93 19.19
CA TYR A 175 -7.37 -5.10 19.98
C TYR A 175 -5.87 -5.36 19.91
N TYR A 176 -5.32 -5.52 18.71
CA TYR A 176 -3.89 -5.84 18.56
C TYR A 176 -2.95 -4.67 18.85
N SER A 177 -3.43 -3.42 18.81
CA SER A 177 -2.66 -2.24 19.19
C SER A 177 -2.65 -1.96 20.69
N THR A 178 -3.66 -2.40 21.44
CA THR A 178 -3.80 -2.07 22.88
C THR A 178 -3.57 -3.25 23.81
N GLU A 179 -3.94 -4.46 23.39
CA GLU A 179 -3.72 -5.67 24.18
C GLU A 179 -2.23 -6.04 24.12
N GLN A 180 -1.59 -6.23 25.27
CA GLN A 180 -0.16 -6.55 25.36
C GLN A 180 0.10 -7.96 25.88
N LYS A 181 -0.87 -8.56 26.60
CA LYS A 181 -0.69 -9.85 27.27
C LYS A 181 -1.24 -11.00 26.44
N ASN A 182 -2.41 -10.83 25.84
CA ASN A 182 -3.08 -11.91 25.12
C ASN A 182 -2.64 -11.99 23.65
N LEU A 183 -1.83 -13.00 23.31
CA LEU A 183 -1.29 -13.20 21.95
C LEU A 183 -2.35 -13.45 20.86
N HIS A 184 -3.54 -13.88 21.26
CA HIS A 184 -4.62 -14.24 20.36
C HIS A 184 -5.91 -13.51 20.72
N LEU A 185 -6.81 -13.38 19.75
CA LEU A 185 -8.18 -12.93 19.89
C LEU A 185 -9.12 -14.15 19.89
N ASN A 186 -10.18 -14.10 20.69
CA ASN A 186 -11.31 -15.03 20.60
C ASN A 186 -12.50 -14.31 19.96
N LYS A 187 -13.28 -15.00 19.12
CA LYS A 187 -14.42 -14.37 18.42
C LYS A 187 -15.43 -13.70 19.36
N THR A 188 -15.56 -14.21 20.59
CA THR A 188 -16.43 -13.63 21.62
C THR A 188 -16.05 -12.20 22.01
N TRP A 189 -14.84 -11.76 21.70
CA TRP A 189 -14.41 -10.37 21.90
C TRP A 189 -15.25 -9.36 21.11
N PHE A 190 -15.82 -9.78 19.98
CA PHE A 190 -16.74 -8.95 19.18
C PHE A 190 -18.18 -8.95 19.70
N ASN A 191 -18.51 -9.75 20.73
CA ASN A 191 -19.84 -9.77 21.34
C ASN A 191 -20.02 -8.58 22.28
N LEU A 192 -20.06 -7.38 21.70
CA LEU A 192 -20.24 -6.15 22.44
C LEU A 192 -21.65 -6.07 23.05
N PRO A 193 -21.81 -5.40 24.21
CA PRO A 193 -23.12 -5.14 24.79
C PRO A 193 -24.08 -4.52 23.76
N GLY A 194 -25.33 -4.99 23.75
CA GLY A 194 -26.34 -4.55 22.79
C GLY A 194 -26.35 -5.30 21.45
N GLY A 195 -25.44 -6.26 21.23
CA GLY A 195 -25.48 -7.11 20.03
C GLY A 195 -25.26 -6.32 18.74
N VAL A 196 -24.34 -5.34 18.78
CA VAL A 196 -24.09 -4.38 17.68
C VAL A 196 -23.82 -5.05 16.34
N PHE A 197 -23.19 -6.22 16.36
CA PHE A 197 -22.90 -7.02 15.18
C PHE A 197 -23.59 -8.38 15.27
N GLY A 198 -24.24 -8.79 14.18
CA GLY A 198 -24.76 -10.15 14.05
C GLY A 198 -23.64 -11.19 14.06
N GLN A 199 -23.92 -12.37 14.61
CA GLN A 199 -22.91 -13.46 14.66
C GLN A 199 -22.44 -13.86 13.26
N SER A 200 -23.33 -13.87 12.27
CA SER A 200 -22.98 -14.13 10.86
C SER A 200 -21.98 -13.12 10.32
N ALA A 201 -22.15 -11.83 10.61
CA ALA A 201 -21.22 -10.79 10.17
C ALA A 201 -19.84 -10.94 10.81
N ILE A 202 -19.78 -11.28 12.11
CA ILE A 202 -18.51 -11.57 12.80
C ILE A 202 -17.82 -12.80 12.20
N ASP A 203 -18.57 -13.87 11.97
CA ASP A 203 -18.03 -15.11 11.40
C ASP A 203 -17.51 -14.86 9.96
N SER A 204 -18.28 -14.18 9.11
CA SER A 204 -17.85 -13.77 7.76
C SER A 204 -16.62 -12.87 7.79
N PHE A 205 -16.58 -11.88 8.68
CA PHE A 205 -15.41 -11.00 8.85
C PHE A 205 -14.14 -11.76 9.20
N LEU A 206 -14.21 -12.67 10.17
CA LEU A 206 -13.06 -13.47 10.60
C LEU A 206 -12.63 -14.46 9.51
N GLU A 207 -13.57 -15.06 8.78
CA GLU A 207 -13.27 -15.93 7.64
C GLU A 207 -12.56 -15.17 6.49
N LEU A 208 -12.97 -13.92 6.23
CA LEU A 208 -12.34 -13.07 5.24
C LEU A 208 -10.89 -12.73 5.57
N LEU A 209 -10.53 -12.62 6.85
CA LEU A 209 -9.19 -12.19 7.28
C LEU A 209 -8.28 -13.31 7.78
N SER A 210 -8.79 -14.53 7.96
CA SER A 210 -8.02 -15.62 8.55
C SER A 210 -7.78 -16.82 7.63
N LEU A 211 -6.69 -17.53 7.91
CA LEU A 211 -6.43 -18.88 7.42
C LEU A 211 -6.22 -19.80 8.61
N ASP A 212 -6.76 -21.02 8.53
CA ASP A 212 -6.30 -22.09 9.41
C ASP A 212 -4.97 -22.68 8.93
N LEU A 213 -4.51 -23.72 9.62
CA LEU A 213 -3.24 -24.37 9.31
C LEU A 213 -3.16 -24.88 7.87
N ASP A 214 -4.20 -25.54 7.39
CA ASP A 214 -4.18 -26.13 6.06
C ASP A 214 -4.26 -25.04 4.99
N GLY A 215 -5.12 -24.03 5.17
CA GLY A 215 -5.17 -22.87 4.29
C GLY A 215 -3.85 -22.09 4.24
N ALA A 216 -3.20 -21.88 5.40
CA ALA A 216 -1.91 -21.20 5.47
C ALA A 216 -0.80 -21.99 4.77
N LYS A 217 -0.78 -23.33 4.93
CA LYS A 217 0.16 -24.22 4.22
C LYS A 217 -0.06 -24.16 2.71
N GLN A 218 -1.29 -24.33 2.25
CA GLN A 218 -1.63 -24.31 0.82
C GLN A 218 -1.23 -22.99 0.17
N LEU A 219 -1.53 -21.86 0.82
CA LEU A 219 -1.11 -20.54 0.33
C LEU A 219 0.42 -20.41 0.27
N ALA A 220 1.12 -20.82 1.32
CA ALA A 220 2.58 -20.73 1.37
C ALA A 220 3.27 -21.61 0.32
N ILE A 221 2.78 -22.84 0.12
CA ILE A 221 3.29 -23.79 -0.88
C ILE A 221 3.04 -23.25 -2.29
N LYS A 222 1.80 -22.87 -2.60
CA LYS A 222 1.44 -22.29 -3.91
C LYS A 222 2.34 -21.11 -4.25
N GLN A 223 2.52 -20.18 -3.29
CA GLN A 223 3.35 -19.01 -3.53
C GLN A 223 4.84 -19.36 -3.70
N PHE A 224 5.33 -20.37 -2.99
CA PHE A 224 6.71 -20.87 -3.15
C PHE A 224 6.95 -21.51 -4.52
N GLU A 225 5.97 -22.25 -5.06
CA GLU A 225 6.08 -22.93 -6.35
C GLU A 225 6.00 -21.96 -7.56
N GLU A 226 5.29 -20.84 -7.40
CA GLU A 226 5.09 -19.84 -8.45
C GLU A 226 6.27 -18.88 -8.65
N GLN A 227 7.27 -18.89 -7.76
CA GLN A 227 8.33 -17.87 -7.72
C GLN A 227 9.75 -18.45 -7.69
N SER A 228 10.72 -17.63 -8.12
CA SER A 228 12.13 -17.95 -7.92
C SER A 228 12.55 -17.69 -6.47
N LEU A 229 13.54 -18.44 -5.99
CA LEU A 229 14.14 -18.25 -4.66
C LEU A 229 14.70 -16.82 -4.45
N GLU A 230 15.15 -16.15 -5.53
CA GLU A 230 15.56 -14.74 -5.45
C GLU A 230 14.36 -13.82 -5.16
N SER A 231 13.20 -14.09 -5.78
CA SER A 231 11.99 -13.28 -5.61
C SER A 231 11.37 -13.45 -4.21
N GLU A 232 11.42 -14.66 -3.66
CA GLU A 232 10.97 -15.01 -2.30
C GLU A 232 11.56 -14.10 -1.21
N ILE A 233 12.77 -13.61 -1.41
CA ILE A 233 13.51 -12.83 -0.42
C ILE A 233 13.02 -11.37 -0.37
N PHE A 234 12.37 -10.91 -1.43
CA PHE A 234 11.96 -9.51 -1.60
C PHE A 234 10.45 -9.35 -1.82
N GLU A 235 9.68 -10.43 -1.77
CA GLU A 235 8.24 -10.36 -1.91
C GLU A 235 7.56 -9.76 -0.67
N GLU A 236 6.40 -9.17 -0.91
CA GLU A 236 5.42 -8.93 0.14
C GLU A 236 4.92 -10.27 0.69
N SER A 237 4.60 -10.29 1.99
CA SER A 237 4.13 -11.52 2.61
C SER A 237 2.84 -12.05 1.95
N PRO A 238 2.74 -13.38 1.68
CA PRO A 238 1.50 -14.04 1.25
C PRO A 238 0.28 -13.66 2.09
N PHE A 239 0.52 -13.49 3.39
CA PHE A 239 -0.51 -13.34 4.40
C PHE A 239 -1.08 -11.92 4.45
N ARG A 240 -0.67 -11.01 3.56
CA ARG A 240 -1.22 -9.63 3.48
C ARG A 240 -2.73 -9.62 3.28
N ARG A 241 -3.32 -10.57 2.56
CA ARG A 241 -4.79 -10.64 2.39
C ARG A 241 -5.51 -11.44 3.49
N LYS A 242 -4.76 -12.24 4.24
CA LYS A 242 -5.24 -13.07 5.35
C LYS A 242 -4.33 -12.85 6.57
N PRO A 243 -4.39 -11.65 7.20
CA PRO A 243 -3.42 -11.27 8.23
C PRO A 243 -3.56 -12.05 9.54
N LEU A 244 -4.59 -12.89 9.67
CA LEU A 244 -4.84 -13.71 10.85
C LEU A 244 -4.57 -15.20 10.57
N PHE A 245 -3.99 -15.85 11.56
CA PHE A 245 -3.85 -17.30 11.64
C PHE A 245 -4.86 -17.86 12.66
N ARG A 246 -5.75 -18.73 12.23
CA ARG A 246 -6.77 -19.38 13.05
C ARG A 246 -6.22 -20.72 13.56
N HIS A 247 -6.12 -20.83 14.88
CA HIS A 247 -5.75 -22.07 15.55
C HIS A 247 -6.82 -22.43 16.60
N GLY A 248 -7.64 -23.43 16.29
CA GLY A 248 -8.83 -23.76 17.08
C GLY A 248 -9.79 -22.57 17.12
N LYS A 249 -10.13 -22.10 18.33
CA LYS A 249 -11.02 -20.94 18.54
C LYS A 249 -10.28 -19.59 18.60
N ASN A 250 -8.97 -19.61 18.42
CA ASN A 250 -8.09 -18.48 18.63
C ASN A 250 -7.58 -17.93 17.31
N TYR A 251 -7.50 -16.60 17.21
CA TYR A 251 -7.00 -15.88 16.06
C TYR A 251 -5.70 -15.17 16.46
N TYR A 252 -4.61 -15.47 15.77
CA TYR A 252 -3.30 -14.87 15.97
C TYR A 252 -3.02 -13.91 14.82
N THR A 253 -2.40 -12.77 15.08
CA THR A 253 -1.88 -11.94 13.99
C THR A 253 -0.49 -12.42 13.60
N TYR A 254 -0.21 -12.53 12.30
CA TYR A 254 1.16 -12.79 11.83
C TYR A 254 2.10 -11.64 12.21
N SER A 255 1.59 -10.42 12.13
CA SER A 255 2.25 -9.18 12.53
C SER A 255 1.20 -8.07 12.64
N PRO A 256 1.15 -7.29 13.74
CA PRO A 256 0.24 -6.14 13.85
C PRO A 256 0.46 -5.09 12.75
N SER A 257 1.69 -4.94 12.28
CA SER A 257 1.99 -4.05 11.15
C SER A 257 1.45 -4.60 9.83
N LEU A 258 1.56 -5.91 9.60
CA LEU A 258 0.97 -6.54 8.42
C LEU A 258 -0.55 -6.35 8.44
N LEU A 259 -1.20 -6.65 9.57
CA LEU A 259 -2.62 -6.43 9.77
C LEU A 259 -3.01 -5.00 9.40
N THR A 260 -2.30 -4.00 9.92
CA THR A 260 -2.58 -2.59 9.61
C THR A 260 -2.56 -2.31 8.10
N GLY A 261 -1.51 -2.78 7.40
CA GLY A 261 -1.42 -2.63 5.94
C GLY A 261 -2.47 -3.42 5.16
N SER A 262 -2.94 -4.54 5.70
CA SER A 262 -4.05 -5.33 5.14
C SER A 262 -5.36 -4.57 5.19
N LEU A 263 -5.70 -4.00 6.35
CA LEU A 263 -6.98 -3.33 6.57
C LEU A 263 -7.12 -2.04 5.73
N ASP A 264 -6.01 -1.33 5.47
CA ASP A 264 -5.99 -0.10 4.66
C ASP A 264 -6.48 -0.32 3.23
N THR A 265 -6.14 -1.45 2.61
CA THR A 265 -6.43 -1.71 1.18
C THR A 265 -7.35 -2.89 0.94
N PHE A 266 -7.89 -3.53 1.98
CA PHE A 266 -8.61 -4.80 1.88
C PHE A 266 -9.77 -4.74 0.88
N ILE A 267 -10.66 -3.74 0.98
CA ILE A 267 -11.87 -3.66 0.14
C ILE A 267 -11.49 -3.58 -1.33
N TYR A 268 -10.52 -2.73 -1.66
CA TYR A 268 -9.96 -2.62 -3.02
C TYR A 268 -9.41 -3.96 -3.51
N ASP A 269 -8.56 -4.60 -2.71
CA ASP A 269 -7.88 -5.85 -3.08
C ASP A 269 -8.88 -6.99 -3.27
N PHE A 270 -9.86 -7.07 -2.38
CA PHE A 270 -10.90 -8.10 -2.38
C PHE A 270 -11.81 -7.98 -3.60
N LEU A 271 -12.33 -6.79 -3.90
CA LEU A 271 -13.22 -6.59 -5.04
C LEU A 271 -12.49 -6.76 -6.38
N LYS A 272 -11.26 -6.25 -6.47
CA LYS A 272 -10.44 -6.40 -7.67
C LYS A 272 -10.10 -7.86 -7.98
N GLU A 273 -9.90 -8.69 -6.96
CA GLU A 273 -9.61 -10.12 -7.15
C GLU A 273 -10.85 -10.92 -7.56
N ASN A 274 -12.01 -10.60 -6.99
CA ASN A 274 -13.23 -11.41 -7.16
C ASN A 274 -14.14 -10.92 -8.29
N ASP A 275 -13.94 -9.71 -8.81
CA ASP A 275 -14.71 -9.15 -9.94
C ASP A 275 -13.86 -8.18 -10.81
N PRO A 276 -12.71 -8.63 -11.35
CA PRO A 276 -11.66 -7.76 -11.88
C PRO A 276 -12.10 -6.84 -13.01
N GLU A 277 -12.90 -7.34 -13.96
CA GLU A 277 -13.33 -6.57 -15.14
C GLU A 277 -14.26 -5.44 -14.75
N LYS A 278 -15.38 -5.76 -14.08
CA LYS A 278 -16.37 -4.76 -13.65
C LYS A 278 -15.80 -3.81 -12.60
N PHE A 279 -14.97 -4.32 -11.69
CA PHE A 279 -14.26 -3.49 -10.73
C PHE A 279 -13.36 -2.47 -11.44
N GLY A 280 -12.55 -2.91 -12.41
CA GLY A 280 -11.64 -2.05 -13.15
C GLY A 280 -12.37 -0.91 -13.87
N ASP A 281 -13.45 -1.24 -14.57
CA ASP A 281 -14.28 -0.28 -15.31
C ASP A 281 -14.93 0.76 -14.39
N ALA A 282 -15.33 0.37 -13.20
CA ALA A 282 -15.98 1.25 -12.24
C ALA A 282 -15.01 2.08 -11.38
N PHE A 283 -13.86 1.52 -11.00
CA PHE A 283 -12.99 2.13 -10.00
C PHE A 283 -12.15 3.28 -10.57
N GLY A 284 -11.78 3.27 -11.85
CA GLY A 284 -11.12 4.42 -12.49
C GLY A 284 -11.93 5.73 -12.34
N PRO A 285 -13.18 5.78 -12.86
CA PRO A 285 -14.06 6.93 -12.69
C PRO A 285 -14.38 7.27 -11.23
N THR A 286 -14.43 6.26 -10.36
CA THR A 286 -14.56 6.47 -8.90
C THR A 286 -13.42 7.30 -8.36
N PHE A 287 -12.20 6.91 -8.72
CA PHE A 287 -10.97 7.51 -8.24
C PHE A 287 -10.84 8.95 -8.75
N GLU A 288 -11.12 9.20 -10.03
CA GLU A 288 -11.15 10.55 -10.60
C GLU A 288 -12.15 11.46 -9.87
N ARG A 289 -13.38 10.97 -9.62
CA ARG A 289 -14.38 11.73 -8.86
C ARG A 289 -13.93 12.03 -7.43
N TYR A 290 -13.20 11.11 -6.81
CA TYR A 290 -12.61 11.33 -5.50
C TYR A 290 -11.57 12.45 -5.52
N LEU A 291 -10.68 12.48 -6.53
CA LEU A 291 -9.74 13.60 -6.70
C LEU A 291 -10.46 14.93 -6.95
N ASN A 292 -11.52 14.92 -7.77
CA ASN A 292 -12.39 16.09 -7.99
C ASN A 292 -13.03 16.60 -6.68
N LYS A 293 -13.44 15.68 -5.79
CA LYS A 293 -14.00 16.02 -4.47
C LYS A 293 -12.96 16.73 -3.59
N ILE A 294 -11.71 16.29 -3.60
CA ILE A 294 -10.61 16.97 -2.89
C ILE A 294 -10.43 18.40 -3.43
N LEU A 295 -10.29 18.56 -4.75
CA LEU A 295 -10.11 19.86 -5.41
C LEU A 295 -11.26 20.84 -5.06
N THR A 296 -12.50 20.34 -5.13
CA THR A 296 -13.71 21.10 -4.83
C THR A 296 -13.79 21.49 -3.35
N TYR A 297 -13.48 20.57 -2.44
CA TYR A 297 -13.51 20.82 -1.00
C TYR A 297 -12.57 21.97 -0.61
N TYR A 298 -11.36 21.98 -1.16
CA TYR A 298 -10.36 23.03 -0.92
C TYR A 298 -10.60 24.31 -1.74
N LYS A 299 -11.71 24.39 -2.48
CA LYS A 299 -12.11 25.56 -3.29
C LYS A 299 -11.02 26.01 -4.26
N VAL A 300 -10.22 25.06 -4.74
CA VAL A 300 -9.21 25.35 -5.77
C VAL A 300 -9.95 25.63 -7.08
N LYS A 301 -9.51 26.64 -7.82
CA LYS A 301 -10.01 26.86 -9.18
C LYS A 301 -9.30 25.92 -10.13
N PHE A 302 -10.04 25.02 -10.77
CA PHE A 302 -9.51 24.05 -11.71
C PHE A 302 -10.44 23.83 -12.91
N TYR A 303 -9.92 23.19 -13.96
CA TYR A 303 -10.69 22.73 -15.11
C TYR A 303 -10.69 21.21 -15.11
N PRO A 304 -11.87 20.55 -15.09
CA PRO A 304 -11.96 19.10 -15.27
C PRO A 304 -11.74 18.71 -16.74
N GLU A 305 -11.50 17.42 -16.99
CA GLU A 305 -11.21 16.84 -18.31
C GLU A 305 -12.19 17.33 -19.40
N THR A 306 -13.48 17.39 -19.10
CA THR A 306 -14.53 17.83 -20.02
C THR A 306 -14.33 19.27 -20.49
N GLU A 307 -13.92 20.16 -19.58
CA GLU A 307 -13.64 21.55 -19.89
C GLU A 307 -12.32 21.70 -20.63
N ILE A 308 -11.31 20.89 -20.29
CA ILE A 308 -10.03 20.87 -21.01
C ILE A 308 -10.24 20.40 -22.46
N LYS A 309 -10.99 19.33 -22.70
CA LYS A 309 -11.36 18.86 -24.05
C LYS A 309 -12.05 19.94 -24.84
N LYS A 310 -12.99 20.66 -24.23
CA LYS A 310 -13.75 21.72 -24.93
C LYS A 310 -12.91 22.95 -25.24
N LYS A 311 -12.04 23.39 -24.32
CA LYS A 311 -11.35 24.69 -24.38
C LYS A 311 -9.93 24.62 -24.94
N VAL A 312 -9.28 23.47 -24.75
CA VAL A 312 -7.89 23.23 -25.17
C VAL A 312 -7.84 22.27 -26.36
N ALA A 313 -8.83 21.39 -26.49
CA ALA A 313 -8.98 20.39 -27.56
C ALA A 313 -7.80 19.39 -27.75
N PRO A 314 -7.12 18.90 -26.70
CA PRO A 314 -6.23 17.75 -26.86
C PRO A 314 -7.06 16.47 -27.03
N SER A 315 -6.56 15.51 -27.81
CA SER A 315 -7.24 14.23 -28.06
C SER A 315 -7.38 13.36 -26.80
N ASN A 316 -6.42 13.46 -25.87
CA ASN A 316 -6.40 12.78 -24.57
C ASN A 316 -5.81 13.72 -23.51
N PRO A 317 -6.61 14.62 -22.91
CA PRO A 317 -6.13 15.50 -21.87
C PRO A 317 -5.82 14.75 -20.58
N VAL A 318 -5.26 15.51 -19.63
CA VAL A 318 -5.27 15.11 -18.22
C VAL A 318 -6.65 15.30 -17.57
N ASP A 319 -6.87 14.63 -16.44
CA ASP A 319 -8.13 14.71 -15.69
C ASP A 319 -8.43 16.11 -15.13
N PHE A 320 -7.40 16.81 -14.63
CA PHE A 320 -7.57 18.16 -14.09
C PHE A 320 -6.41 19.11 -14.43
N LEU A 321 -6.73 20.40 -14.52
CA LEU A 321 -5.78 21.48 -14.73
C LEU A 321 -6.01 22.61 -13.72
N ILE A 322 -4.96 23.05 -13.05
CA ILE A 322 -4.94 24.26 -12.22
C ILE A 322 -4.07 25.30 -12.90
N SER A 323 -4.63 26.47 -13.20
CA SER A 323 -3.93 27.58 -13.85
C SER A 323 -3.57 28.68 -12.86
N SER A 324 -2.32 29.12 -12.85
CA SER A 324 -1.81 30.32 -12.15
C SER A 324 -1.01 31.18 -13.15
N PRO A 325 -0.81 32.49 -12.93
CA PRO A 325 -0.13 33.39 -13.87
C PRO A 325 1.19 32.88 -14.45
N ASN A 326 2.01 32.23 -13.62
CA ASN A 326 3.36 31.79 -14.02
C ASN A 326 3.48 30.27 -14.17
N THR A 327 2.60 29.52 -13.50
CA THR A 327 2.69 28.06 -13.44
C THR A 327 1.34 27.39 -13.70
N THR A 328 1.36 26.27 -14.42
CA THR A 328 0.21 25.40 -14.63
C THR A 328 0.50 24.03 -14.00
N ILE A 329 -0.42 23.53 -13.18
CA ILE A 329 -0.35 22.18 -12.59
C ILE A 329 -1.34 21.28 -13.33
N LEU A 330 -0.82 20.18 -13.88
CA LEU A 330 -1.59 19.15 -14.56
C LEU A 330 -1.72 17.93 -13.64
N ILE A 331 -2.92 17.38 -13.50
CA ILE A 331 -3.19 16.28 -12.56
C ILE A 331 -3.85 15.15 -13.33
N GLU A 332 -3.27 13.96 -13.24
CA GLU A 332 -3.80 12.73 -13.84
C GLU A 332 -3.97 11.66 -12.75
N GLY A 333 -5.19 11.16 -12.58
CA GLY A 333 -5.53 10.05 -11.71
C GLY A 333 -5.38 8.70 -12.42
N LYS A 334 -4.64 7.77 -11.79
CA LYS A 334 -4.51 6.38 -12.25
C LYS A 334 -4.81 5.40 -11.13
N ALA A 335 -5.91 4.67 -11.29
CA ALA A 335 -6.27 3.54 -10.45
C ALA A 335 -5.38 2.31 -10.74
N ILE A 336 -4.13 2.32 -10.26
CA ILE A 336 -3.19 1.23 -10.54
C ILE A 336 -2.46 0.66 -9.33
N GLU A 337 -1.95 -0.55 -9.54
CA GLU A 337 -1.03 -1.24 -8.66
C GLU A 337 -0.03 -2.03 -9.53
N LEU A 338 1.24 -2.08 -9.11
CA LEU A 338 2.24 -2.92 -9.76
C LEU A 338 1.98 -4.41 -9.51
N SER A 339 2.17 -5.23 -10.55
CA SER A 339 2.10 -6.68 -10.42
C SER A 339 3.17 -7.22 -9.46
N LYS A 340 2.95 -8.41 -8.88
CA LYS A 340 3.92 -9.07 -7.97
C LYS A 340 5.31 -9.13 -8.59
N ILE A 341 5.41 -9.56 -9.86
CA ILE A 341 6.69 -9.68 -10.56
C ILE A 341 7.37 -8.32 -10.74
N SER A 342 6.61 -7.25 -11.01
CA SER A 342 7.17 -5.91 -11.16
C SER A 342 7.70 -5.32 -9.84
N LYS A 343 7.11 -5.71 -8.70
CA LYS A 343 7.56 -5.30 -7.37
C LYS A 343 8.90 -5.98 -6.99
N VAL A 344 9.04 -7.27 -7.29
CA VAL A 344 10.25 -8.06 -6.93
C VAL A 344 11.35 -8.02 -8.00
N ASN A 345 11.01 -7.74 -9.26
CA ASN A 345 11.97 -7.70 -10.36
C ASN A 345 11.74 -6.47 -11.26
N PRO A 346 12.16 -5.28 -10.83
CA PRO A 346 11.96 -4.01 -11.55
C PRO A 346 12.94 -3.85 -12.75
N GLU A 347 13.04 -4.84 -13.63
CA GLU A 347 13.78 -4.69 -14.89
C GLU A 347 13.02 -3.78 -15.86
N ASN A 348 13.75 -3.03 -16.70
CA ASN A 348 13.17 -1.96 -17.54
C ASN A 348 11.99 -2.47 -18.39
N GLY A 349 12.19 -3.55 -19.14
CA GLY A 349 11.13 -4.11 -20.00
C GLY A 349 9.91 -4.63 -19.22
N ILE A 350 10.10 -5.10 -17.99
CA ILE A 350 8.99 -5.49 -17.11
C ILE A 350 8.20 -4.26 -16.67
N LEU A 351 8.90 -3.19 -16.29
CA LEU A 351 8.29 -1.93 -15.85
C LEU A 351 7.56 -1.23 -17.01
N VAL A 352 8.14 -1.17 -18.21
CA VAL A 352 7.47 -0.62 -19.41
C VAL A 352 6.13 -1.31 -19.61
N ASN A 353 6.10 -2.65 -19.63
CA ASN A 353 4.86 -3.39 -19.84
C ASN A 353 3.84 -3.20 -18.72
N ALA A 354 4.30 -3.16 -17.47
CA ALA A 354 3.42 -3.03 -16.31
C ALA A 354 2.84 -1.61 -16.12
N LEU A 355 3.54 -0.59 -16.61
CA LEU A 355 3.20 0.82 -16.38
C LEU A 355 2.78 1.60 -17.64
N LYS A 356 2.71 0.93 -18.80
CA LYS A 356 2.39 1.57 -20.08
C LYS A 356 1.04 2.28 -20.08
N ASP A 357 0.01 1.66 -19.51
CA ASP A 357 -1.37 2.17 -19.52
C ASP A 357 -1.68 3.08 -18.33
N SER A 358 -0.66 3.41 -17.53
CA SER A 358 -0.80 4.12 -16.27
C SER A 358 0.21 5.24 -16.10
N ALA A 359 1.37 4.99 -15.49
CA ALA A 359 2.40 6.01 -15.26
C ALA A 359 2.90 6.61 -16.59
N ILE A 360 3.22 5.77 -17.57
CA ILE A 360 3.70 6.24 -18.89
C ILE A 360 2.57 7.00 -19.61
N LYS A 361 1.35 6.46 -19.62
CA LYS A 361 0.18 7.12 -20.23
C LYS A 361 -0.12 8.47 -19.58
N GLY A 362 0.01 8.58 -18.25
CA GLY A 362 -0.19 9.84 -17.54
C GLY A 362 0.84 10.89 -17.92
N VAL A 363 2.12 10.51 -18.04
CA VAL A 363 3.17 11.42 -18.56
C VAL A 363 2.87 11.86 -20.00
N TYR A 364 2.38 10.96 -20.84
CA TYR A 364 1.96 11.28 -22.20
C TYR A 364 0.81 12.30 -22.22
N GLN A 365 -0.25 12.06 -21.45
CA GLN A 365 -1.42 12.96 -21.35
C GLN A 365 -1.03 14.33 -20.83
N ALA A 366 -0.16 14.39 -19.82
CA ALA A 366 0.36 15.65 -19.28
C ALA A 366 1.13 16.44 -20.34
N ASN A 367 2.07 15.81 -21.05
CA ASN A 367 2.83 16.50 -22.10
C ASN A 367 1.97 16.92 -23.29
N LYS A 368 1.01 16.09 -23.73
CA LYS A 368 0.08 16.47 -24.80
C LYS A 368 -0.79 17.67 -24.38
N THR A 369 -1.25 17.69 -23.14
CA THR A 369 -2.02 18.83 -22.61
C THR A 369 -1.16 20.09 -22.52
N ALA A 370 0.05 19.99 -21.94
CA ALA A 370 1.00 21.10 -21.86
C ALA A 370 1.32 21.68 -23.25
N LYS A 371 1.59 20.83 -24.24
CA LYS A 371 1.85 21.24 -25.63
C LYS A 371 0.69 22.02 -26.23
N ALA A 372 -0.55 21.58 -26.01
CA ALA A 372 -1.74 22.29 -26.49
C ALA A 372 -1.96 23.65 -25.79
N LEU A 373 -1.39 23.84 -24.59
CA LEU A 373 -1.45 25.09 -23.83
C LEU A 373 -0.34 26.09 -24.16
N LEU A 374 0.74 25.68 -24.85
CA LEU A 374 1.87 26.55 -25.17
C LEU A 374 1.45 27.81 -25.94
N ASN A 375 0.44 27.72 -26.80
CA ASN A 375 -0.03 28.84 -27.61
C ASN A 375 -1.22 29.61 -26.99
N LYS A 376 -1.64 29.27 -25.77
CA LYS A 376 -2.76 29.92 -25.07
C LYS A 376 -2.27 30.80 -23.93
N THR A 377 -2.77 32.02 -23.82
CA THR A 377 -2.40 32.94 -22.73
C THR A 377 -3.34 32.84 -21.54
N GLU A 378 -4.59 32.43 -21.77
CA GLU A 378 -5.62 32.33 -20.74
C GLU A 378 -6.68 31.26 -21.07
N LEU A 379 -7.41 30.83 -20.03
CA LEU A 379 -8.66 30.06 -20.10
C LEU A 379 -9.70 30.78 -19.23
N ASP A 380 -10.83 31.16 -19.81
CA ASP A 380 -11.91 31.90 -19.13
C ASP A 380 -11.39 33.11 -18.32
N GLY A 381 -10.50 33.90 -18.92
CA GLY A 381 -9.87 35.06 -18.28
C GLY A 381 -8.87 34.72 -17.17
N ASN A 382 -8.51 33.45 -16.98
CA ASN A 382 -7.48 33.02 -16.03
C ASN A 382 -6.17 32.77 -16.78
N PRO A 383 -5.06 33.39 -16.35
CA PRO A 383 -3.81 33.27 -17.07
C PRO A 383 -3.26 31.84 -17.00
N ILE A 384 -2.65 31.40 -18.10
CA ILE A 384 -1.95 30.13 -18.20
C ILE A 384 -0.45 30.37 -18.07
N GLY A 385 0.10 29.91 -16.96
CA GLY A 385 1.53 29.81 -16.76
C GLY A 385 2.22 28.85 -17.72
N LYS A 386 3.42 29.23 -18.17
CA LYS A 386 4.25 28.44 -19.10
C LYS A 386 5.22 27.50 -18.42
N GLU A 387 5.39 27.63 -17.12
CA GLU A 387 5.99 26.58 -16.32
C GLU A 387 4.94 25.50 -16.04
N PHE A 388 5.25 24.25 -16.36
CA PHE A 388 4.34 23.13 -16.13
C PHE A 388 4.88 22.19 -15.05
N PHE A 389 4.01 21.80 -14.12
CA PHE A 389 4.20 20.65 -13.25
C PHE A 389 3.14 19.60 -13.57
N ALA A 390 3.49 18.33 -13.43
CA ALA A 390 2.55 17.22 -13.57
C ALA A 390 2.52 16.36 -12.32
N LEU A 391 1.32 16.09 -11.80
CA LEU A 391 1.07 15.15 -10.71
C LEU A 391 0.36 13.93 -11.28
N ILE A 392 1.07 12.81 -11.35
CA ILE A 392 0.47 11.52 -11.73
C ILE A 392 0.08 10.81 -10.44
N VAL A 393 -1.20 10.94 -10.08
CA VAL A 393 -1.76 10.50 -8.81
C VAL A 393 -2.21 9.05 -8.92
N SER A 394 -1.74 8.20 -8.02
CA SER A 394 -2.02 6.77 -7.99
C SER A 394 -2.76 6.36 -6.72
N TYR A 395 -3.64 5.37 -6.81
CA TYR A 395 -4.39 4.91 -5.63
C TYR A 395 -3.47 4.33 -4.55
N LYS A 396 -2.45 3.55 -4.94
CA LYS A 396 -1.41 3.02 -4.05
C LYS A 396 -0.05 3.61 -4.41
N GLU A 397 0.84 3.71 -3.43
CA GLU A 397 2.23 4.10 -3.66
C GLU A 397 2.94 3.11 -4.62
N LEU A 398 3.64 3.66 -5.61
CA LEU A 398 4.35 2.93 -6.65
C LEU A 398 5.87 3.01 -6.49
N TYR A 399 6.35 3.87 -5.58
CA TYR A 399 7.76 4.14 -5.30
C TYR A 399 8.55 4.52 -6.56
N LEU A 400 7.96 5.43 -7.35
CA LEU A 400 8.55 5.92 -8.60
C LEU A 400 9.30 7.25 -8.43
N GLY A 401 9.01 8.03 -7.37
CA GLY A 401 9.65 9.33 -7.14
C GLY A 401 9.22 10.35 -8.20
N THR A 402 10.20 10.95 -8.88
CA THR A 402 9.97 11.91 -9.97
C THR A 402 10.03 11.25 -11.36
N GLY A 403 9.59 11.97 -12.39
CA GLY A 403 9.77 11.57 -13.79
C GLY A 403 11.25 11.44 -14.16
N GLY A 404 12.11 12.33 -13.67
CA GLY A 404 13.56 12.28 -13.87
C GLY A 404 14.19 11.00 -13.31
N ASP A 405 13.73 10.56 -12.13
CA ASP A 405 14.22 9.35 -11.46
C ASP A 405 14.04 8.09 -12.30
N VAL A 406 12.95 8.02 -13.05
CA VAL A 406 12.55 6.85 -13.85
C VAL A 406 12.58 7.09 -15.35
N TRP A 407 13.07 8.27 -15.78
CA TRP A 407 13.03 8.69 -17.18
C TRP A 407 13.71 7.69 -18.10
N ASN A 408 14.96 7.37 -17.76
CA ASN A 408 15.80 6.43 -18.49
C ASN A 408 15.56 4.96 -18.08
N GLU A 409 14.73 4.70 -17.05
CA GLU A 409 14.36 3.34 -16.67
C GLU A 409 13.26 2.79 -17.56
N PHE A 410 12.15 3.53 -17.72
CA PHE A 410 11.00 3.03 -18.49
C PHE A 410 10.12 4.11 -19.10
N ILE A 411 10.15 5.37 -18.63
CA ILE A 411 9.25 6.40 -19.14
C ILE A 411 9.56 6.73 -20.60
N LYS A 412 10.82 7.09 -20.92
CA LYS A 412 11.21 7.47 -22.28
C LYS A 412 10.93 6.35 -23.28
N GLU A 413 11.39 5.15 -22.98
CA GLU A 413 11.16 3.97 -23.83
C GLU A 413 9.66 3.69 -24.00
N GLY A 414 8.88 3.80 -22.92
CA GLY A 414 7.44 3.62 -22.95
C GLY A 414 6.74 4.64 -23.84
N LEU A 415 7.09 5.92 -23.72
CA LEU A 415 6.55 7.00 -24.54
C LEU A 415 6.85 6.77 -26.03
N GLU A 416 8.11 6.50 -26.37
CA GLU A 416 8.55 6.30 -27.75
C GLU A 416 7.91 5.05 -28.36
N LYS A 417 7.92 3.91 -27.66
CA LYS A 417 7.46 2.62 -28.22
C LYS A 417 5.94 2.42 -28.17
N LYS A 418 5.26 2.89 -27.13
CA LYS A 418 3.81 2.65 -26.95
C LYS A 418 2.97 3.76 -27.55
N PHE A 419 3.43 5.00 -27.49
CA PHE A 419 2.66 6.18 -27.86
C PHE A 419 3.21 6.90 -29.09
N ASN A 420 4.29 6.37 -29.72
CA ASN A 420 5.01 7.02 -30.82
C ASN A 420 5.32 8.49 -30.51
N PHE A 421 5.64 8.76 -29.24
CA PHE A 421 5.87 10.12 -28.75
C PHE A 421 7.32 10.50 -28.97
N ASP A 422 7.55 11.55 -29.76
CA ASP A 422 8.88 12.07 -30.03
C ASP A 422 9.39 12.85 -28.81
N CYS A 423 10.15 12.19 -27.93
CA CYS A 423 10.68 12.81 -26.72
C CYS A 423 11.62 13.99 -26.99
N GLN A 424 12.12 14.20 -28.21
CA GLN A 424 12.96 15.35 -28.55
C GLN A 424 12.11 16.59 -28.87
N ASN A 425 10.99 16.41 -29.57
CA ASN A 425 10.17 17.51 -30.11
C ASN A 425 8.80 17.70 -29.43
N ASP A 426 8.30 16.69 -28.72
CA ASP A 426 7.00 16.72 -28.06
C ASP A 426 7.10 16.91 -26.54
N LEU A 427 8.30 16.76 -25.94
CA LEU A 427 8.50 16.93 -24.50
C LEU A 427 8.42 18.41 -24.11
N VAL A 428 7.40 18.75 -23.33
CA VAL A 428 7.16 20.14 -22.86
C VAL A 428 7.44 20.28 -21.37
N ILE A 429 7.16 19.24 -20.60
CA ILE A 429 7.35 19.22 -19.16
C ILE A 429 8.71 18.58 -18.87
N ASP A 430 9.58 19.30 -18.16
CA ASP A 430 10.83 18.74 -17.63
C ASP A 430 10.50 17.49 -16.80
N PRO A 431 11.14 16.32 -17.05
CA PRO A 431 10.93 15.11 -16.26
C PRO A 431 11.05 15.33 -14.74
N ASP A 432 11.89 16.25 -14.28
CA ASP A 432 12.04 16.57 -12.85
C ASP A 432 10.86 17.34 -12.25
N LYS A 433 9.97 17.88 -13.11
CA LYS A 433 8.70 18.55 -12.73
C LYS A 433 7.49 17.62 -12.82
N ILE A 434 7.72 16.33 -13.07
CA ILE A 434 6.70 15.28 -13.07
C ILE A 434 6.85 14.51 -11.77
N PHE A 435 5.79 14.45 -10.95
CA PHE A 435 5.80 13.72 -9.69
C PHE A 435 4.79 12.57 -9.74
N PHE A 436 5.23 11.37 -9.34
CA PHE A 436 4.32 10.26 -9.06
C PHE A 436 3.91 10.35 -7.60
N VAL A 437 2.61 10.51 -7.37
CA VAL A 437 2.07 10.86 -6.04
C VAL A 437 1.06 9.81 -5.65
N SER A 438 1.11 9.31 -4.41
CA SER A 438 0.03 8.47 -3.87
C SER A 438 -1.20 9.33 -3.55
N VAL A 439 -2.40 8.74 -3.53
CA VAL A 439 -3.62 9.47 -3.14
C VAL A 439 -3.50 10.07 -1.73
N GLU A 440 -2.79 9.38 -0.83
CA GLU A 440 -2.51 9.88 0.51
C GLU A 440 -1.62 11.14 0.46
N ASP A 441 -0.54 11.13 -0.31
CA ASP A 441 0.32 12.31 -0.44
C ASP A 441 -0.38 13.46 -1.17
N PHE A 442 -1.30 13.15 -2.10
CA PHE A 442 -2.16 14.15 -2.73
C PHE A 442 -3.08 14.82 -1.70
N GLU A 443 -3.75 14.05 -0.84
CA GLU A 443 -4.54 14.60 0.26
C GLU A 443 -3.69 15.47 1.20
N ILE A 444 -2.49 15.00 1.56
CA ILE A 444 -1.57 15.74 2.43
C ILE A 444 -1.13 17.05 1.76
N LEU A 445 -0.83 17.07 0.47
CA LEU A 445 -0.46 18.30 -0.25
C LEU A 445 -1.57 19.36 -0.17
N PHE A 446 -2.82 18.96 -0.38
CA PHE A 446 -3.95 19.88 -0.30
C PHE A 446 -4.25 20.33 1.13
N ARG A 447 -4.08 19.45 2.12
CA ARG A 447 -4.15 19.80 3.55
C ARG A 447 -3.06 20.79 3.95
N ALA A 448 -1.81 20.54 3.55
CA ALA A 448 -0.65 21.38 3.85
C ALA A 448 -0.81 22.81 3.34
N THR A 449 -1.46 22.94 2.19
CA THR A 449 -1.61 24.22 1.49
C THR A 449 -2.95 24.88 1.79
N ASN A 450 -3.89 24.16 2.41
CA ASN A 450 -5.30 24.53 2.50
C ASN A 450 -5.87 24.99 1.14
N GLY A 451 -5.49 24.31 0.06
CA GLY A 451 -5.86 24.67 -1.31
C GLY A 451 -5.14 25.89 -1.91
N ASN A 452 -4.20 26.52 -1.19
CA ASN A 452 -3.44 27.64 -1.72
C ASN A 452 -2.51 27.19 -2.86
N VAL A 453 -2.83 27.62 -4.08
CA VAL A 453 -2.11 27.25 -5.30
C VAL A 453 -0.66 27.75 -5.29
N GLU A 454 -0.39 28.95 -4.79
CA GLU A 454 0.97 29.50 -4.75
C GLU A 454 1.86 28.77 -3.73
N THR A 455 1.29 28.37 -2.58
CA THR A 455 2.00 27.49 -1.63
C THR A 455 2.27 26.12 -2.23
N MET A 456 1.30 25.56 -2.97
CA MET A 456 1.47 24.29 -3.67
C MET A 456 2.59 24.35 -4.71
N ILE A 457 2.60 25.38 -5.57
CA ILE A 457 3.67 25.62 -6.54
C ILE A 457 5.03 25.75 -5.84
N SER A 458 5.06 26.45 -4.71
CA SER A 458 6.29 26.63 -3.92
C SER A 458 6.82 25.30 -3.37
N ILE A 459 5.95 24.39 -2.91
CA ILE A 459 6.31 23.03 -2.51
C ILE A 459 6.84 22.23 -3.69
N LEU A 460 6.19 22.30 -4.87
CA LEU A 460 6.62 21.58 -6.08
C LEU A 460 7.99 22.04 -6.57
N ARG A 461 8.24 23.35 -6.62
CA ARG A 461 9.55 23.92 -6.96
C ARG A 461 10.62 23.54 -5.95
N LYS A 462 10.29 23.51 -4.65
CA LYS A 462 11.21 23.04 -3.61
C LYS A 462 11.55 21.56 -3.79
N ALA A 463 10.55 20.71 -4.06
CA ALA A 463 10.76 19.28 -4.30
C ALA A 463 11.62 19.04 -5.56
N GLU A 464 11.40 19.80 -6.63
CA GLU A 464 12.25 19.78 -7.82
C GLU A 464 13.71 20.14 -7.47
N ALA A 465 13.91 21.25 -6.75
CA ALA A 465 15.24 21.71 -6.37
C ALA A 465 15.97 20.69 -5.47
N GLU A 466 15.32 20.17 -4.43
CA GLU A 466 15.88 19.15 -3.54
C GLU A 466 16.28 17.88 -4.29
N ASN A 467 15.48 17.45 -5.28
CA ASN A 467 15.79 16.26 -6.07
C ASN A 467 16.94 16.46 -7.07
N LYS A 468 17.18 17.69 -7.50
CA LYS A 468 18.35 18.06 -8.32
C LYS A 468 19.63 18.20 -7.46
N THR A 469 19.51 18.47 -6.16
CA THR A 469 20.65 18.62 -5.26
C THR A 469 21.17 17.28 -4.72
N PRO A 470 22.46 16.93 -4.94
CA PRO A 470 23.05 15.71 -4.39
C PRO A 470 22.93 15.65 -2.87
N GLY A 471 22.39 14.56 -2.35
CA GLY A 471 22.23 14.33 -0.90
C GLY A 471 20.94 14.89 -0.29
N GLU A 472 20.19 15.73 -1.01
CA GLU A 472 18.92 16.28 -0.53
C GLU A 472 17.70 15.56 -1.09
N GLY A 473 17.86 14.90 -2.25
CA GLY A 473 16.80 14.21 -2.97
C GLY A 473 16.04 13.19 -2.11
N LYS A 474 14.74 13.09 -2.38
CA LYS A 474 13.84 12.19 -1.65
C LYS A 474 13.42 11.02 -2.53
N PHE A 475 13.08 9.91 -1.88
CA PHE A 475 12.73 8.68 -2.58
C PHE A 475 11.28 8.66 -3.08
N ILE A 476 10.36 9.27 -2.33
CA ILE A 476 8.95 9.44 -2.69
C ILE A 476 8.49 10.85 -2.40
N PHE A 477 7.42 11.29 -3.09
CA PHE A 477 6.91 12.65 -2.95
C PHE A 477 6.51 12.99 -1.50
N GLY A 478 5.88 12.04 -0.78
CA GLY A 478 5.48 12.21 0.61
C GLY A 478 6.59 12.58 1.60
N MET A 479 7.86 12.31 1.27
CA MET A 479 8.99 12.74 2.09
C MET A 479 9.25 14.25 2.00
N HIS A 480 8.95 14.90 0.88
CA HIS A 480 8.98 16.36 0.76
C HIS A 480 7.84 17.02 1.56
N LEU A 481 6.77 16.26 1.82
CA LEU A 481 5.62 16.73 2.59
C LEU A 481 5.82 16.62 4.10
N ALA A 482 6.84 15.88 4.56
CA ALA A 482 7.07 15.62 5.99
C ALA A 482 7.14 16.90 6.85
N PRO A 483 7.83 17.99 6.44
CA PRO A 483 7.89 19.23 7.21
C PRO A 483 6.55 19.94 7.39
N TYR A 484 5.53 19.58 6.60
CA TYR A 484 4.21 20.21 6.65
C TYR A 484 3.17 19.38 7.40
N LYS A 485 3.53 18.17 7.87
CA LYS A 485 2.60 17.27 8.56
C LYS A 485 2.31 17.71 10.00
N ASP A 486 3.19 18.50 10.61
CA ASP A 486 3.00 19.01 11.96
C ASP A 486 1.77 19.92 12.03
N GLY A 487 0.86 19.65 12.97
CA GLY A 487 -0.40 20.39 13.13
C GLY A 487 -1.55 19.96 12.20
N MET A 488 -1.36 18.96 11.34
CA MET A 488 -2.44 18.39 10.51
C MET A 488 -3.34 17.42 11.29
N GLU A 489 -3.89 17.85 12.43
CA GLU A 489 -4.78 17.00 13.22
C GLU A 489 -6.20 16.96 12.65
N GLU A 490 -6.67 18.07 12.09
CA GLU A 490 -8.00 18.18 11.50
C GLU A 490 -8.05 17.54 10.11
N LEU A 491 -9.05 16.69 9.91
CA LEU A 491 -9.37 16.11 8.61
C LEU A 491 -10.53 16.88 7.97
N PRO A 492 -10.58 16.93 6.63
CA PRO A 492 -11.79 17.36 5.94
C PRO A 492 -13.01 16.59 6.44
N PRO A 493 -14.19 17.23 6.64
CA PRO A 493 -15.40 16.56 7.09
C PRO A 493 -15.75 15.31 6.27
N PHE A 494 -15.52 15.32 4.96
CA PHE A 494 -15.79 14.15 4.12
C PHE A 494 -14.90 12.93 4.45
N LEU A 495 -13.74 13.14 5.08
CA LEU A 495 -12.91 12.05 5.61
C LEU A 495 -13.18 11.77 7.09
N ASP A 496 -13.50 12.79 7.89
CA ASP A 496 -13.64 12.63 9.34
C ASP A 496 -15.02 12.11 9.77
N THR A 497 -16.11 12.61 9.16
CA THR A 497 -17.49 12.35 9.63
C THR A 497 -17.82 10.85 9.72
N HIS A 498 -17.35 10.05 8.77
CA HIS A 498 -17.55 8.60 8.81
C HIS A 498 -16.80 7.94 9.96
N THR A 499 -15.55 8.35 10.15
CA THR A 499 -14.71 7.84 11.23
C THR A 499 -15.22 8.27 12.60
N GLU A 500 -15.62 9.52 12.77
CA GLU A 500 -16.25 10.03 14.00
C GLU A 500 -17.53 9.29 14.35
N ARG A 501 -18.40 9.05 13.36
CA ARG A 501 -19.64 8.29 13.57
C ARG A 501 -19.37 6.88 14.10
N ILE A 502 -18.34 6.22 13.56
CA ILE A 502 -17.93 4.89 14.01
C ILE A 502 -17.37 4.95 15.42
N PHE A 503 -16.42 5.87 15.68
CA PHE A 503 -15.86 6.03 17.02
C PHE A 503 -16.94 6.33 18.06
N GLN A 504 -17.89 7.21 17.74
CA GLN A 504 -19.00 7.55 18.62
C GLN A 504 -19.89 6.32 18.88
N LYS A 505 -20.26 5.56 17.84
CA LYS A 505 -21.02 4.31 17.97
C LYS A 505 -20.29 3.29 18.85
N LEU A 506 -18.98 3.14 18.68
CA LEU A 506 -18.16 2.23 19.48
C LEU A 506 -18.04 2.71 20.93
N ILE A 507 -17.85 4.01 21.18
CA ILE A 507 -17.83 4.61 22.53
C ILE A 507 -19.16 4.37 23.24
N ASP A 508 -20.27 4.61 22.55
CA ASP A 508 -21.60 4.43 23.10
C ASP A 508 -21.90 2.97 23.43
N SER A 509 -21.39 2.03 22.62
CA SER A 509 -21.58 0.59 22.81
C SER A 509 -20.61 -0.02 23.84
N TYR A 510 -19.41 0.56 24.03
CA TYR A 510 -18.34 -0.03 24.84
C TYR A 510 -18.13 0.66 26.19
N LEU A 511 -18.22 2.00 26.26
CA LEU A 511 -17.83 2.78 27.43
C LEU A 511 -19.01 3.24 28.30
N LYS A 512 -20.16 3.58 27.69
CA LYS A 512 -21.35 3.99 28.46
C LYS A 512 -21.93 2.86 29.33
N PRO A 513 -22.03 1.59 28.88
CA PRO A 513 -22.53 0.50 29.71
C PRO A 513 -21.61 0.16 30.89
N LYS A 514 -20.28 0.28 30.73
CA LYS A 514 -19.32 0.05 31.82
C LYS A 514 -19.44 1.07 32.95
N LYS A 515 -19.78 2.33 32.67
CA LYS A 515 -20.01 3.36 33.71
C LYS A 515 -21.29 3.13 34.51
N GLN A 516 -22.34 2.58 33.90
CA GLN A 516 -23.59 2.25 34.60
C GLN A 516 -23.46 0.98 35.45
N LEU A 517 -22.66 -0.01 35.00
CA LEU A 517 -22.36 -1.22 35.78
C LEU A 517 -21.40 -0.98 36.96
N SER A 518 -20.58 0.08 36.93
CA SER A 518 -19.75 0.51 38.08
C SER A 518 -20.49 1.39 39.09
N LEU A 519 -21.76 1.69 38.86
CA LEU A 519 -22.65 2.44 39.74
C LEU A 519 -23.92 1.62 40.03
N GLY A 520 -23.72 0.35 40.41
CA GLY A 520 -24.76 -0.44 41.08
C GLY A 520 -24.82 -0.05 42.57
N PRO A 521 -26.01 -0.11 43.20
CA PRO A 521 -26.28 0.56 44.47
C PRO A 521 -25.42 -0.01 45.60
N ASN A 522 -24.87 0.87 46.43
CA ASN A 522 -24.47 0.53 47.79
C ASN A 522 -25.69 -0.08 48.50
N SER A 523 -25.76 -1.40 48.56
CA SER A 523 -26.55 -2.09 49.57
C SER A 523 -25.81 -1.94 50.89
N ASN A 524 -26.23 -0.99 51.72
CA ASN A 524 -26.06 -1.05 53.16
C ASN A 524 -27.14 -0.19 53.82
N SER A 525 -27.89 -0.85 54.72
CA SER A 525 -28.86 -0.37 55.73
C SER A 525 -30.10 0.37 55.25
#